data_AF-A0A8C6G4Z5-F1
#
_entry.id   AF-A0A8C6G4Z5-F1
#
_cell.length_a   1.000
_cell.length_b   1.000
_cell.length_c   1.000
_cell.angle_alpha   90.00
_cell.angle_beta   90.00
_cell.angle_gamma   90.00
#
_symmetry.space_group_name_H-M   'P 1'
#
loop_
_entity.id
_entity.type
_entity.pdbx_description
1 polymer ?
#
loop_
_entity_poly.entity_id
_entity_poly.type
_entity_poly.pdbx_seq_one_letter_code
_entity_poly.pdbx_strand_id
1 'polypeptide(L)'
;MKYIIVTGGVISRIGKGVIASSVGTILKSCGLRVTSIKIGPYINIDAGTSSSYEHGEVFVLDDGGEVDLDLGNYERLLDIHFTKDNNLTIGKIYQYVINKESKGDYLGKTFQVDPHITDAIQEWVMRQSLIPVTEDGLEPQVCVIELGGTVGDIESMPFIEAFHQLKR
;
A
#
# COMPACT_ATOMS: atom_id res chain seq x y z
N MET A 1 -16.05 0.21 -4.45
CA MET A 1 -14.86 0.84 -3.82
C MET A 1 -14.66 2.28 -4.29
N LYS A 2 -14.28 3.19 -3.40
CA LYS A 2 -13.74 4.53 -3.73
C LYS A 2 -12.29 4.62 -3.23
N TYR A 3 -11.42 5.27 -3.98
CA TYR A 3 -10.00 5.41 -3.64
C TYR A 3 -9.65 6.86 -3.34
N ILE A 4 -8.94 7.08 -2.23
CA ILE A 4 -8.33 8.37 -1.89
C ILE A 4 -6.82 8.14 -1.86
N ILE A 5 -6.09 8.78 -2.76
CA ILE A 5 -4.64 8.63 -2.86
C ILE A 5 -3.99 9.85 -2.23
N VAL A 6 -3.21 9.62 -1.18
CA VAL A 6 -2.40 10.64 -0.50
C VAL A 6 -0.94 10.43 -0.91
N THR A 7 -0.36 11.43 -1.55
CA THR A 7 1.02 11.37 -2.06
C THR A 7 1.96 12.25 -1.24
N GLY A 8 3.27 12.01 -1.37
CA GLY A 8 4.30 12.95 -0.95
C GLY A 8 4.25 14.28 -1.70
N GLY A 9 4.89 15.27 -1.07
CA GLY A 9 5.26 16.53 -1.68
C GLY A 9 6.78 16.62 -1.79
N VAL A 10 7.35 17.72 -1.28
CA VAL A 10 8.76 18.07 -1.45
C VAL A 10 9.72 17.31 -0.52
N ILE A 11 9.30 17.02 0.72
CA ILE A 11 10.16 16.38 1.73
C ILE A 11 9.41 15.18 2.34
N SER A 12 10.14 14.11 2.65
CA SER A 12 9.61 12.96 3.38
C SER A 12 9.41 13.27 4.87
N ARG A 13 8.63 12.44 5.58
CA ARG A 13 8.35 12.54 7.04
C ARG A 13 7.65 13.82 7.53
N ILE A 14 6.99 14.59 6.66
CA ILE A 14 6.20 15.78 7.06
C ILE A 14 4.93 15.42 7.88
N GLY A 15 4.41 14.20 7.73
CA GLY A 15 3.19 13.75 8.41
C GLY A 15 2.13 13.16 7.48
N LYS A 16 2.53 12.47 6.41
CA LYS A 16 1.60 11.82 5.46
C LYS A 16 0.66 10.84 6.17
N GLY A 17 1.21 9.90 6.94
CA GLY A 17 0.43 8.95 7.72
C GLY A 17 -0.59 9.61 8.65
N VAL A 18 -0.25 10.74 9.29
CA VAL A 18 -1.18 11.49 10.15
C VAL A 18 -2.34 12.08 9.35
N ILE A 19 -2.06 12.73 8.21
CA ILE A 19 -3.10 13.31 7.35
C ILE A 19 -4.00 12.22 6.78
N ALA A 20 -3.41 11.16 6.25
CA ALA A 20 -4.14 10.09 5.59
C ALA A 20 -4.99 9.27 6.57
N SER A 21 -4.46 8.94 7.75
CA SER A 21 -5.26 8.31 8.82
C SER A 21 -6.37 9.24 9.33
N SER A 22 -6.12 10.53 9.49
CA SER A 22 -7.14 11.51 9.90
C SER A 22 -8.30 11.59 8.90
N VAL A 23 -8.01 11.56 7.59
CA VAL A 23 -9.05 11.49 6.55
C VAL A 23 -9.87 10.20 6.71
N GLY A 24 -9.21 9.07 6.95
CA GLY A 24 -9.90 7.82 7.26
C GLY A 24 -10.82 7.93 8.48
N THR A 25 -10.36 8.55 9.56
CA THR A 25 -11.13 8.70 10.81
C THR A 25 -12.37 9.58 10.61
N ILE A 26 -12.25 10.65 9.83
CA ILE A 26 -13.41 11.48 9.46
C ILE A 26 -14.44 10.64 8.70
N LEU A 27 -14.00 9.86 7.71
CA LEU A 27 -14.89 9.03 6.91
C LEU A 27 -15.54 7.91 7.75
N LYS A 28 -14.79 7.28 8.66
CA LYS A 28 -15.34 6.30 9.63
C LYS A 28 -16.39 6.97 10.51
N SER A 29 -16.14 8.19 10.99
CA SER A 29 -17.10 8.97 11.79
C SER A 29 -18.36 9.34 11.01
N CYS A 30 -18.28 9.45 9.69
CA CYS A 30 -19.43 9.61 8.79
C CYS A 30 -20.20 8.30 8.52
N GLY A 31 -19.82 7.18 9.16
CA GLY A 31 -20.47 5.88 9.00
C GLY A 31 -20.02 5.08 7.78
N LEU A 32 -18.92 5.47 7.13
CA LEU A 32 -18.34 4.71 6.02
C LEU A 32 -17.36 3.66 6.54
N ARG A 33 -17.36 2.48 5.91
CA ARG A 33 -16.32 1.48 6.14
C ARG A 33 -15.06 1.85 5.38
N VAL A 34 -13.95 2.01 6.11
CA VAL A 34 -12.68 2.49 5.57
C VAL A 34 -11.62 1.39 5.73
N THR A 35 -10.83 1.18 4.69
CA THR A 35 -9.58 0.42 4.74
C THR A 35 -8.42 1.30 4.29
N SER A 36 -7.19 0.83 4.49
CA SER A 36 -5.99 1.53 4.05
C SER A 36 -4.96 0.58 3.45
N ILE A 37 -4.15 1.13 2.54
CA ILE A 37 -2.98 0.48 1.96
C ILE A 37 -1.83 1.48 2.06
N LYS A 38 -0.76 1.08 2.74
CA LYS A 38 0.48 1.84 2.83
C LYS A 38 1.42 1.33 1.75
N ILE A 39 1.94 2.26 0.94
CA ILE A 39 2.91 1.96 -0.11
C ILE A 39 4.28 2.48 0.30
N GLY A 40 5.24 1.57 0.39
CA GLY A 40 6.66 1.86 0.55
C GLY A 40 7.37 1.74 -0.80
N PRO A 41 7.83 2.85 -1.42
CA PRO A 41 8.54 2.76 -2.70
C PRO A 41 9.93 2.10 -2.60
N TYR A 42 10.38 1.76 -1.39
CA TYR A 42 11.64 1.06 -1.14
C TYR A 42 11.60 -0.42 -1.56
N ILE A 43 12.77 -0.98 -1.88
CA ILE A 43 12.92 -2.32 -2.47
C ILE A 43 12.75 -3.45 -1.43
N ASN A 44 12.98 -3.20 -0.14
CA ASN A 44 12.77 -4.23 0.89
C ASN A 44 11.34 -4.79 0.82
N ILE A 45 11.21 -6.11 0.82
CA ILE A 45 9.92 -6.80 0.73
C ILE A 45 9.09 -6.50 1.98
N ASP A 46 9.68 -6.71 3.16
CA ASP A 46 9.08 -6.44 4.46
C ASP A 46 9.98 -5.51 5.29
N ALA A 47 9.39 -4.79 6.24
CA ALA A 47 10.10 -3.80 7.05
C ALA A 47 11.01 -4.45 8.11
N GLY A 48 10.73 -5.70 8.47
CA GLY A 48 11.41 -6.46 9.53
C GLY A 48 12.93 -6.57 9.46
N THR A 49 13.48 -6.54 8.25
CA THR A 49 14.94 -6.58 8.03
C THR A 49 15.61 -5.21 8.12
N SER A 50 14.83 -4.14 8.23
CA SER A 50 15.33 -2.77 8.26
C SER A 50 15.79 -2.40 9.67
N SER A 51 16.89 -1.66 9.76
CA SER A 51 17.32 -1.10 11.04
C SER A 51 16.32 -0.07 11.54
N SER A 52 15.94 -0.16 12.82
CA SER A 52 15.04 0.82 13.44
C SER A 52 15.58 2.24 13.44
N TYR A 53 16.90 2.40 13.32
CA TYR A 53 17.55 3.71 13.23
C TYR A 53 17.35 4.38 11.86
N GLU A 54 17.33 3.60 10.78
CA GLU A 54 17.23 4.10 9.41
C GLU A 54 15.77 4.30 8.97
N HIS A 55 14.97 3.24 9.09
CA HIS A 55 13.61 3.21 8.59
C HIS A 55 12.61 3.73 9.63
N GLY A 56 12.95 3.60 10.92
CA GLY A 56 12.01 3.77 12.03
C GLY A 56 11.61 2.42 12.60
N GLU A 57 10.78 2.44 13.64
CA GLU A 57 10.29 1.21 14.27
C GLU A 57 9.52 0.34 13.28
N VAL A 58 9.51 -0.97 13.53
CA VAL A 58 8.71 -1.93 12.77
C VAL A 58 7.44 -2.20 13.55
N PHE A 59 6.30 -2.22 12.86
CA PHE A 59 5.02 -2.59 13.45
C PHE A 59 4.69 -4.04 13.11
N VAL A 60 4.17 -4.79 14.09
CA VAL A 60 3.83 -6.21 13.94
C VAL A 60 2.32 -6.35 13.93
N LEU A 61 1.78 -6.91 12.85
CA LEU A 61 0.34 -7.17 12.68
C LEU A 61 -0.08 -8.49 13.31
N ASP A 62 -1.39 -8.68 13.48
CA ASP A 62 -1.97 -9.89 14.06
C ASP A 62 -1.66 -11.17 13.26
N ASP A 63 -1.44 -11.05 11.95
CA ASP A 63 -1.04 -12.16 11.07
C ASP A 63 0.48 -12.45 11.08
N GLY A 64 1.23 -11.78 11.95
CA GLY A 64 2.69 -11.87 12.07
C GLY A 64 3.46 -11.05 11.03
N GLY A 65 2.78 -10.20 10.24
CA GLY A 65 3.42 -9.31 9.29
C GLY A 65 4.28 -8.23 9.96
N GLU A 66 5.55 -8.13 9.56
CA GLU A 66 6.48 -7.07 9.98
C GLU A 66 6.46 -5.91 8.97
N VAL A 67 5.73 -4.84 9.32
CA VAL A 67 5.36 -3.76 8.39
C VAL A 67 5.86 -2.39 8.85
N ASP A 68 5.70 -1.40 7.96
CA ASP A 68 6.00 0.01 8.22
C ASP A 68 5.16 0.54 9.41
N LEU A 69 5.79 1.32 10.30
CA LEU A 69 5.15 1.93 11.47
C LEU A 69 3.88 2.71 11.15
N ASP A 70 3.81 3.32 9.96
CA ASP A 70 2.67 4.13 9.56
C ASP A 70 1.36 3.33 9.62
N LEU A 71 1.37 2.01 9.36
CA LEU A 71 0.18 1.15 9.49
C LEU A 71 -0.35 1.05 10.92
N GLY A 72 0.53 1.10 11.93
CA GLY A 72 0.11 1.13 13.34
C GLY A 72 -0.65 2.41 13.70
N ASN A 73 -0.40 3.53 13.00
CA ASN A 73 -1.21 4.75 13.17
C ASN A 73 -2.64 4.56 12.66
N TYR A 74 -2.79 3.87 11.53
CA TYR A 74 -4.10 3.56 10.97
C TYR A 74 -4.88 2.58 11.84
N GLU A 75 -4.30 1.47 12.30
CA GLU A 75 -5.01 0.55 13.21
C GLU A 75 -5.48 1.27 14.47
N ARG A 76 -4.62 2.11 15.06
CA ARG A 76 -4.95 2.86 16.27
C ARG A 76 -6.07 3.89 16.06
N LEU A 77 -6.08 4.61 14.95
CA LEU A 77 -7.04 5.70 14.70
C LEU A 77 -8.33 5.25 14.03
N LEU A 78 -8.28 4.12 13.31
CA LEU A 78 -9.41 3.57 12.59
C LEU A 78 -10.02 2.38 13.30
N ASP A 79 -9.40 1.81 14.34
CA ASP A 79 -9.92 0.64 15.07
C ASP A 79 -10.33 -0.47 14.08
N ILE A 80 -9.29 -0.94 13.38
CA ILE A 80 -9.30 -1.96 12.32
C ILE A 80 -8.06 -2.82 12.46
N HIS A 81 -8.10 -4.02 11.88
CA HIS A 81 -7.01 -4.98 11.88
C HIS A 81 -6.55 -5.24 10.44
N PHE A 82 -5.29 -4.96 10.17
CA PHE A 82 -4.70 -5.18 8.85
C PHE A 82 -4.05 -6.56 8.72
N THR A 83 -3.76 -6.90 7.47
CA THR A 83 -2.89 -8.01 7.11
C THR A 83 -1.59 -7.48 6.53
N LYS A 84 -0.55 -8.31 6.47
CA LYS A 84 0.74 -7.96 5.87
C LYS A 84 0.67 -7.48 4.42
N ASP A 85 -0.43 -7.79 3.72
CA ASP A 85 -0.65 -7.39 2.33
C ASP A 85 -1.16 -5.93 2.20
N ASN A 86 -1.60 -5.31 3.30
CA ASN A 86 -1.89 -3.87 3.38
C ASN A 86 -0.62 -3.02 3.33
N ASN A 87 0.55 -3.61 3.59
CA ASN A 87 1.85 -3.01 3.36
C ASN A 87 2.41 -3.44 2.00
N LEU A 88 2.29 -2.56 1.00
CA LEU A 88 2.77 -2.83 -0.35
C LEU A 88 4.13 -2.17 -0.58
N THR A 89 5.12 -2.94 -1.00
CA THR A 89 6.45 -2.43 -1.37
C THR A 89 6.75 -2.70 -2.83
N ILE A 90 7.65 -1.92 -3.44
CA ILE A 90 8.05 -2.21 -4.83
C ILE A 90 8.73 -3.58 -4.92
N GLY A 91 9.45 -3.99 -3.87
CA GLY A 91 10.04 -5.33 -3.75
C GLY A 91 9.00 -6.45 -3.84
N LYS A 92 7.88 -6.32 -3.11
CA LYS A 92 6.76 -7.27 -3.18
C LYS A 92 6.22 -7.41 -4.59
N ILE A 93 6.03 -6.30 -5.30
CA ILE A 93 5.54 -6.30 -6.68
C ILE A 93 6.55 -6.95 -7.63
N TYR A 94 7.82 -6.56 -7.58
CA TYR A 94 8.85 -7.17 -8.43
C TYR A 94 8.95 -8.68 -8.17
N GLN A 95 9.00 -9.10 -6.90
CA GLN A 95 9.02 -10.52 -6.53
C GLN A 95 7.80 -11.27 -7.07
N TYR A 96 6.61 -10.68 -6.93
CA TYR A 96 5.36 -11.25 -7.43
C TYR A 96 5.40 -11.47 -8.94
N VAL A 97 5.84 -10.46 -9.69
CA VAL A 97 5.86 -10.55 -11.14
C VAL A 97 6.97 -11.48 -11.66
N ILE A 98 8.18 -11.41 -11.08
CA ILE A 98 9.26 -12.34 -11.41
C ILE A 98 8.81 -13.79 -11.18
N ASN A 99 8.10 -14.05 -10.09
CA ASN A 99 7.56 -15.39 -9.81
C ASN A 99 6.51 -15.84 -10.84
N LYS A 100 5.68 -14.94 -11.37
CA LYS A 100 4.72 -15.23 -12.46
C LYS A 100 5.46 -15.52 -13.77
N GLU A 101 6.49 -14.74 -14.08
CA GLU A 101 7.34 -14.93 -15.26
C GLU A 101 8.00 -16.30 -15.24
N SER A 102 8.61 -16.68 -14.13
CA SER A 102 9.30 -17.96 -14.01
C SER A 102 8.35 -19.17 -14.07
N LYS A 103 7.04 -18.97 -13.85
CA LYS A 103 6.00 -19.99 -14.04
C LYS A 103 5.47 -20.07 -15.47
N GLY A 104 5.83 -19.12 -16.33
CA GLY A 104 5.37 -19.05 -17.71
C GLY A 104 4.03 -18.31 -17.90
N ASP A 105 3.55 -17.57 -16.88
CA ASP A 105 2.23 -16.92 -16.92
C ASP A 105 2.14 -15.83 -18.01
N TYR A 106 3.29 -15.28 -18.46
CA TYR A 106 3.36 -14.28 -19.53
C TYR A 106 3.55 -14.87 -20.93
N LEU A 107 3.43 -16.20 -21.09
CA LEU A 107 3.47 -16.90 -22.40
C LEU A 107 4.73 -16.58 -23.24
N GLY A 108 5.87 -16.38 -22.58
CA GLY A 108 7.15 -16.07 -23.23
C GLY A 108 7.25 -14.65 -23.82
N LYS A 109 6.31 -13.76 -23.51
CA LYS A 109 6.39 -12.35 -23.90
C LYS A 109 7.41 -11.61 -23.02
N THR A 110 7.95 -10.52 -23.56
CA THR A 110 8.87 -9.64 -22.82
C THR A 110 8.15 -8.89 -21.71
N PHE A 111 8.69 -8.99 -20.50
CA PHE A 111 8.22 -8.26 -19.34
C PHE A 111 8.79 -6.82 -19.30
N GLN A 112 7.95 -5.86 -18.92
CA GLN A 112 8.26 -4.43 -18.88
C GLN A 112 7.58 -3.77 -17.67
N VAL A 113 8.07 -2.60 -17.24
CA VAL A 113 7.45 -1.85 -16.14
C VAL A 113 6.00 -1.46 -16.48
N ASP A 114 5.77 -0.90 -17.66
CA ASP A 114 4.43 -0.65 -18.20
C ASP A 114 4.16 -1.65 -19.34
N PRO A 115 3.09 -2.48 -19.29
CA PRO A 115 2.01 -2.46 -18.29
C PRO A 115 2.21 -3.43 -17.12
N HIS A 116 3.21 -4.31 -17.14
CA HIS A 116 3.15 -5.49 -16.26
C HIS A 116 3.40 -5.20 -14.76
N ILE A 117 4.23 -4.20 -14.41
CA ILE A 117 4.38 -3.75 -13.01
C ILE A 117 3.18 -2.89 -12.62
N THR A 118 2.74 -1.98 -13.50
CA THR A 118 1.62 -1.08 -13.23
C THR A 118 0.30 -1.84 -13.06
N ASP A 119 0.05 -2.87 -13.87
CA ASP A 119 -1.06 -3.80 -13.74
C ASP A 119 -0.97 -4.58 -12.43
N ALA A 120 0.21 -5.10 -12.08
CA ALA A 120 0.38 -5.83 -10.81
C ALA A 120 0.11 -4.96 -9.58
N ILE A 121 0.49 -3.67 -9.62
CA ILE A 121 0.15 -2.70 -8.57
C ILE A 121 -1.37 -2.50 -8.49
N GLN A 122 -2.03 -2.29 -9.63
CA GLN A 122 -3.48 -2.10 -9.69
C GLN A 122 -4.23 -3.34 -9.19
N GLU A 123 -3.87 -4.53 -9.66
CA GLU A 123 -4.42 -5.82 -9.21
C GLU A 123 -4.28 -5.98 -7.69
N TRP A 124 -3.11 -5.65 -7.13
CA TRP A 124 -2.87 -5.75 -5.69
C TRP A 124 -3.77 -4.80 -4.92
N VAL A 125 -3.79 -3.53 -5.30
CA VAL A 125 -4.58 -2.48 -4.62
C VAL A 125 -6.07 -2.79 -4.71
N MET A 126 -6.57 -3.18 -5.88
CA MET A 126 -7.97 -3.53 -6.07
C MET A 126 -8.36 -4.73 -5.21
N ARG A 127 -7.58 -5.81 -5.23
CA ARG A 127 -7.84 -7.00 -4.40
C ARG A 127 -7.83 -6.67 -2.91
N GLN A 128 -6.78 -6.00 -2.43
CA GLN A 128 -6.62 -5.69 -1.00
C GLN A 128 -7.66 -4.72 -0.49
N SER A 129 -8.09 -3.76 -1.32
CA SER A 129 -9.12 -2.80 -0.92
C SER A 129 -10.47 -3.43 -0.59
N LEU A 130 -10.76 -4.62 -1.13
CA LEU A 130 -12.02 -5.33 -0.92
C LEU A 130 -11.98 -6.25 0.31
N ILE A 131 -10.81 -6.51 0.88
CA ILE A 131 -10.67 -7.41 2.04
C ILE A 131 -11.22 -6.69 3.28
N PRO A 132 -12.16 -7.29 4.01
CA PRO A 132 -12.65 -6.74 5.28
C PRO A 132 -11.51 -6.60 6.30
N VAL A 133 -11.47 -5.46 6.97
CA VAL A 133 -10.48 -5.12 8.02
C VAL A 133 -11.15 -4.90 9.39
N THR A 134 -12.46 -5.18 9.47
CA THR A 134 -13.30 -5.04 10.65
C THR A 134 -13.93 -6.38 11.01
N GLU A 135 -14.25 -6.57 12.30
CA GLU A 135 -14.82 -7.83 12.81
C GLU A 135 -16.18 -8.19 12.20
N ASP A 136 -16.94 -7.21 11.70
CA ASP A 136 -18.22 -7.43 11.02
C ASP A 136 -18.09 -8.14 9.66
N GLY A 137 -16.86 -8.30 9.14
CA GLY A 137 -16.57 -9.00 7.90
C GLY A 137 -17.12 -8.32 6.64
N LEU A 138 -17.51 -7.05 6.73
CA LEU A 138 -18.12 -6.33 5.61
C LEU A 138 -17.06 -5.69 4.69
N GLU A 139 -17.34 -5.70 3.38
CA GLU A 139 -16.47 -5.06 2.39
C GLU A 139 -16.34 -3.55 2.65
N PRO A 140 -15.11 -2.98 2.63
CA PRO A 140 -14.89 -1.54 2.76
C PRO A 140 -15.54 -0.74 1.62
N GLN A 141 -15.93 0.50 1.91
CA GLN A 141 -16.51 1.40 0.92
C GLN A 141 -15.46 2.37 0.35
N VAL A 142 -14.50 2.76 1.19
CA VAL A 142 -13.41 3.68 0.85
C VAL A 142 -12.06 3.06 1.23
N CYS A 143 -11.09 3.14 0.34
CA CYS A 143 -9.70 2.78 0.58
C CYS A 143 -8.83 4.03 0.53
N VAL A 144 -8.18 4.34 1.66
CA VAL A 144 -7.18 5.40 1.75
C VAL A 144 -5.80 4.81 1.44
N ILE A 145 -5.22 5.21 0.32
CA ILE A 145 -3.91 4.76 -0.14
C ILE A 145 -2.89 5.83 0.22
N GLU A 146 -1.90 5.49 1.03
CA GLU A 146 -0.76 6.35 1.29
C GLU A 146 0.43 5.93 0.41
N LEU A 147 0.82 6.79 -0.52
CA LEU A 147 2.09 6.66 -1.23
C LEU A 147 3.21 7.30 -0.41
N GLY A 148 4.02 6.45 0.20
CA GLY A 148 5.23 6.81 0.93
C GLY A 148 6.27 7.50 0.04
N GLY A 149 7.35 7.99 0.66
CA GLY A 149 8.41 8.69 -0.05
C GLY A 149 8.03 10.11 -0.49
N THR A 150 8.67 10.59 -1.55
CA THR A 150 8.44 11.89 -2.17
C THR A 150 7.79 11.71 -3.54
N VAL A 151 7.32 12.79 -4.16
CA VAL A 151 6.85 12.72 -5.55
C VAL A 151 7.98 13.15 -6.49
N GLY A 152 8.14 12.43 -7.61
CA GLY A 152 9.16 12.74 -8.62
C GLY A 152 10.51 12.05 -8.39
N ASP A 153 10.62 11.24 -7.33
CA ASP A 153 11.70 10.27 -7.20
C ASP A 153 11.51 9.09 -8.17
N ILE A 154 12.59 8.37 -8.46
CA ILE A 154 12.58 7.28 -9.47
C ILE A 154 11.72 6.12 -8.97
N GLU A 155 11.75 5.90 -7.66
CA GLU A 155 11.10 4.81 -6.95
C GLU A 155 9.56 4.94 -6.97
N SER A 156 9.01 6.16 -6.98
CA SER A 156 7.56 6.37 -7.07
C SER A 156 7.01 6.30 -8.49
N MET A 157 7.85 6.40 -9.53
CA MET A 157 7.38 6.46 -10.93
C MET A 157 6.42 5.31 -11.30
N PRO A 158 6.70 4.03 -10.98
CA PRO A 158 5.78 2.94 -11.32
C PRO A 158 4.43 3.06 -10.63
N PHE A 159 4.40 3.54 -9.38
CA PHE A 159 3.15 3.71 -8.62
C PHE A 159 2.32 4.87 -9.16
N ILE A 160 2.96 6.00 -9.49
CA ILE A 160 2.28 7.16 -10.06
C ILE A 160 1.64 6.80 -11.40
N GLU A 161 2.36 6.07 -12.27
CA GLU A 161 1.81 5.60 -13.54
C GLU A 161 0.66 4.60 -13.33
N ALA A 162 0.81 3.63 -12.43
CA ALA A 162 -0.26 2.68 -12.09
C ALA A 162 -1.54 3.39 -11.62
N PHE A 163 -1.41 4.42 -10.78
CA PHE A 163 -2.54 5.22 -10.31
C PHE A 163 -3.09 6.20 -11.33
N HIS A 164 -2.27 6.64 -12.30
CA HIS A 164 -2.75 7.40 -13.44
C HIS A 164 -3.68 6.54 -14.30
N GLN A 165 -3.30 5.28 -14.55
CA GLN A 165 -4.08 4.31 -15.32
C GLN A 165 -5.37 3.88 -14.60
N LEU A 166 -5.32 3.70 -13.26
CA LEU A 166 -6.49 3.30 -12.44
C LEU A 166 -7.67 4.29 -12.49
N LYS A 167 -7.45 5.53 -12.92
CA LYS A 167 -8.50 6.56 -13.06
C LYS A 167 -9.36 6.40 -14.33
N ARG A 168 -8.97 5.52 -15.25
CA ARG A 168 -9.72 5.20 -16.48
C ARG A 168 -10.64 4.02 -16.26
#